data_AF-A0A2G8SMJ3-F1
#
_entry.id   AF-A0A2G8SMJ3-F1
#
_cell.length_a   1.000
_cell.length_b   1.000
_cell.length_c   1.000
_cell.angle_alpha   90.00
_cell.angle_beta   90.00
_cell.angle_gamma   90.00
#
_symmetry.space_group_name_H-M   'P 1'
#
loop_
_entity.id
_entity.type
_entity.pdbx_description
1 polymer ?
#
loop_
_entity_poly.entity_id
_entity_poly.type
_entity_poly.pdbx_seq_one_letter_code
_entity_poly.pdbx_strand_id
1 'polypeptide(L)'
;MAFVAVNSHALARELWPSGIGKLQQDKQLTLQNLPASRIVPKDSDDLLRWLFVQLVERGRRAHVFMHPSVDGAKGSPEVVLRLQGVIEDANMGLYGDWDQTETNAKKAMQRLVLGSGGCREAFAPQLKALDDIRQTVNVDTGASVVTEDEDPSGLLDTVADKWRITTRTKCGYENGEDGIESLNGLSLRPGDMVDVSVTVVGVIVDGQGGKRCDVVFEPKTVVRLASGAAVQDAFEAASREAAIAR
;
A
#
# COMPACT_ATOMS: atom_id res chain seq x y z
N MET A 1 1.35 10.98 -3.09
CA MET A 1 0.42 10.02 -2.46
C MET A 1 -0.92 10.10 -3.15
N ALA A 2 -1.40 8.98 -3.70
CA ALA A 2 -2.65 8.84 -4.42
C ALA A 2 -3.74 8.20 -3.57
N PHE A 3 -4.99 8.58 -3.82
CA PHE A 3 -6.19 8.11 -3.14
C PHE A 3 -7.08 7.29 -4.08
N VAL A 4 -7.79 6.31 -3.53
CA VAL A 4 -8.74 5.51 -4.28
C VAL A 4 -10.11 6.20 -4.30
N ALA A 5 -10.61 6.49 -5.50
CA ALA A 5 -11.97 7.00 -5.71
C ALA A 5 -12.98 5.85 -5.83
N VAL A 6 -14.16 5.99 -5.23
CA VAL A 6 -15.25 4.99 -5.34
C VAL A 6 -16.10 5.26 -6.57
N ASN A 7 -16.46 6.52 -6.78
CA ASN A 7 -17.25 7.01 -7.92
C ASN A 7 -16.69 8.39 -8.35
N SER A 8 -17.42 9.16 -9.15
CA SER A 8 -17.07 10.52 -9.58
C SER A 8 -17.26 11.58 -8.49
N HIS A 9 -17.69 11.19 -7.29
CA HIS A 9 -18.09 12.10 -6.22
C HIS A 9 -17.40 11.84 -4.87
N ALA A 10 -16.91 10.63 -4.63
CA ALA A 10 -16.42 10.21 -3.31
C ALA A 10 -15.10 9.42 -3.37
N LEU A 11 -14.28 9.60 -2.34
CA LEU A 11 -13.10 8.78 -2.04
C LEU A 11 -13.46 7.63 -1.11
N ALA A 12 -12.75 6.51 -1.20
CA ALA A 12 -13.00 5.31 -0.40
C ALA A 12 -12.99 5.60 1.11
N ARG A 13 -12.05 6.44 1.54
CA ARG A 13 -11.89 6.89 2.93
C ARG A 13 -13.11 7.62 3.52
N GLU A 14 -13.99 8.15 2.67
CA GLU A 14 -15.15 8.93 3.10
C GLU A 14 -16.36 8.04 3.43
N LEU A 15 -16.32 6.78 3.01
CA LEU A 15 -17.41 5.83 3.21
C LEU A 15 -17.32 5.07 4.55
N TRP A 16 -16.25 5.28 5.32
CA TRP A 16 -16.14 4.66 6.65
C TRP A 16 -17.11 5.30 7.65
N PRO A 17 -17.75 4.50 8.54
CA PRO A 17 -18.68 5.00 9.56
C PRO A 17 -18.11 6.16 10.37
N SER A 18 -18.93 7.16 10.65
CA SER A 18 -18.55 8.34 11.45
C SER A 18 -17.30 9.09 10.92
N GLY A 19 -16.91 8.86 9.66
CA GLY A 19 -15.73 9.48 9.06
C GLY A 19 -14.39 8.99 9.61
N ILE A 20 -14.34 7.84 10.32
CA ILE A 20 -13.12 7.31 10.96
C ILE A 20 -12.00 6.93 9.97
N GLY A 21 -12.28 6.93 8.67
CA GLY A 21 -11.29 6.71 7.62
C GLY A 21 -10.52 7.97 7.20
N LYS A 22 -10.85 9.15 7.71
CA LYS A 22 -10.21 10.42 7.34
C LYS A 22 -9.15 10.82 8.36
N LEU A 23 -7.92 11.07 7.91
CA LEU A 23 -6.97 11.86 8.69
C LEU A 23 -7.49 13.30 8.83
N GLN A 24 -7.29 13.90 10.00
CA GLN A 24 -7.60 15.29 10.33
C GLN A 24 -6.97 16.25 9.32
N GLN A 25 -5.68 16.08 9.03
CA GLN A 25 -4.95 16.93 8.07
C GLN A 25 -5.51 16.87 6.65
N ASP A 26 -6.27 15.82 6.31
CA ASP A 26 -6.84 15.67 4.98
C ASP A 26 -8.34 15.97 4.92
N LYS A 27 -8.96 16.48 5.99
CA LYS A 27 -10.41 16.73 6.04
C LYS A 27 -10.90 17.61 4.90
N GLN A 28 -10.05 18.55 4.46
CA GLN A 28 -10.36 19.46 3.36
C GLN A 28 -10.18 18.82 1.98
N LEU A 29 -9.45 17.70 1.88
CA LEU A 29 -9.21 17.05 0.58
C LEU A 29 -10.47 16.28 0.15
N THR A 30 -11.03 16.69 -0.98
CA THR A 30 -12.18 16.08 -1.65
C THR A 30 -11.76 15.62 -3.03
N LEU A 31 -12.56 14.77 -3.67
CA LEU A 31 -12.26 14.35 -5.04
C LEU A 31 -12.16 15.54 -6.02
N GLN A 32 -12.90 16.63 -5.78
CA GLN A 32 -12.95 17.80 -6.66
C GLN A 32 -11.70 18.69 -6.55
N ASN A 33 -11.01 18.68 -5.41
CA ASN A 33 -9.83 19.52 -5.20
C ASN A 33 -8.51 18.75 -5.25
N LEU A 34 -8.57 17.43 -5.38
CA LEU A 34 -7.39 16.62 -5.62
C LEU A 34 -6.95 16.73 -7.09
N PRO A 35 -5.65 16.93 -7.36
CA PRO A 35 -5.15 16.82 -8.73
C PRO A 35 -5.30 15.38 -9.22
N ALA A 36 -5.47 15.21 -10.54
CA ALA A 36 -5.60 13.89 -11.17
C ALA A 36 -4.41 12.96 -10.85
N SER A 37 -3.20 13.52 -10.67
CA SER A 37 -2.02 12.76 -10.23
C SER A 37 -2.16 12.12 -8.85
N ARG A 38 -3.10 12.57 -8.02
CA ARG A 38 -3.37 12.02 -6.68
C ARG A 38 -4.63 11.17 -6.61
N ILE A 39 -5.23 10.81 -7.75
CA ILE A 39 -6.39 9.94 -7.81
C ILE A 39 -6.01 8.70 -8.60
N VAL A 40 -6.21 7.51 -8.03
CA VAL A 40 -5.95 6.25 -8.73
C VAL A 40 -7.00 6.07 -9.84
N PRO A 41 -6.59 5.94 -11.12
CA PRO A 41 -7.53 5.66 -12.20
C PRO A 41 -8.23 4.30 -12.02
N LYS A 42 -9.46 4.20 -12.52
CA LYS A 42 -10.28 2.98 -12.40
C LYS A 42 -10.16 2.04 -13.60
N ASP A 43 -9.84 2.63 -14.75
CA ASP A 43 -9.75 1.96 -16.02
C ASP A 43 -8.28 1.59 -16.30
N SER A 44 -8.06 0.38 -16.83
CA SER A 44 -6.72 -0.14 -17.11
C SER A 44 -5.94 0.75 -18.08
N ASP A 45 -6.61 1.30 -19.09
CA ASP A 45 -5.98 2.16 -20.09
C ASP A 45 -5.48 3.47 -19.48
N ASP A 46 -6.24 4.01 -18.53
CA ASP A 46 -5.84 5.22 -17.81
C ASP A 46 -4.76 4.91 -16.78
N LEU A 47 -4.77 3.71 -16.16
CA LEU A 47 -3.66 3.26 -15.33
C LEU A 47 -2.35 3.18 -16.13
N LEU A 48 -2.35 2.62 -17.34
CA LEU A 48 -1.17 2.56 -18.22
C LEU A 48 -0.63 3.95 -18.60
N ARG A 49 -1.51 4.96 -18.69
CA ARG A 49 -1.09 6.36 -18.90
C ARG A 49 -0.65 7.05 -17.62
N TRP A 50 -1.05 6.50 -16.48
CA TRP A 50 -0.86 7.11 -15.17
C TRP A 50 0.43 6.65 -14.49
N LEU A 51 0.80 5.38 -14.65
CA LEU A 51 2.01 4.79 -14.09
C LEU A 51 2.90 4.18 -15.18
N PHE A 52 4.16 3.97 -14.85
CA PHE A 52 5.06 3.11 -15.61
C PHE A 52 5.97 2.35 -14.66
N VAL A 53 6.52 1.24 -15.13
CA VAL A 53 7.42 0.39 -14.36
C VAL A 53 8.86 0.60 -14.81
N GLN A 54 9.76 0.80 -13.86
CA GLN A 54 11.20 0.90 -14.12
C GLN A 54 11.92 -0.24 -13.41
N LEU A 55 12.65 -1.04 -14.19
CA LEU A 55 13.55 -2.06 -13.67
C LEU A 55 14.76 -1.38 -13.01
N VAL A 56 15.11 -1.81 -11.81
CA VAL A 56 16.35 -1.37 -11.18
C VAL A 56 17.49 -2.17 -11.80
N GLU A 57 18.45 -1.47 -12.42
CA GLU A 57 19.61 -2.10 -13.05
C GLU A 57 20.26 -3.10 -12.07
N ARG A 58 20.42 -4.35 -12.53
CA ARG A 58 21.02 -5.48 -11.79
C ARG A 58 20.16 -6.08 -10.66
N GLY A 59 18.86 -5.78 -10.59
CA GLY A 59 17.97 -6.27 -9.54
C GLY A 59 16.80 -7.14 -10.01
N ARG A 60 16.35 -8.03 -9.12
CA ARG A 60 15.03 -8.70 -9.20
C ARG A 60 13.87 -7.79 -8.76
N ARG A 61 14.04 -6.47 -8.80
CA ARG A 61 13.06 -5.48 -8.30
C ARG A 61 12.78 -4.43 -9.35
N ALA A 62 11.51 -4.10 -9.48
CA ALA A 62 10.98 -3.05 -10.34
C ALA A 62 10.22 -2.06 -9.46
N HIS A 63 10.47 -0.76 -9.67
CA HIS A 63 9.74 0.30 -8.99
C HIS A 63 8.69 0.87 -9.92
N VAL A 64 7.56 1.28 -9.35
CA VAL A 64 6.45 1.85 -10.10
C VAL A 64 6.40 3.35 -9.86
N PHE A 65 6.41 4.12 -10.94
CA PHE A 65 6.47 5.57 -10.91
C PHE A 65 5.25 6.18 -11.59
N MET A 66 4.86 7.38 -11.17
CA MET A 66 3.83 8.16 -11.88
C MET A 66 4.42 8.68 -13.18
N HIS A 67 3.66 8.54 -14.26
CA HIS A 67 4.07 8.99 -15.58
C HIS A 67 4.23 10.53 -15.61
N PRO A 68 5.29 11.09 -16.22
CA PRO A 68 5.55 12.53 -16.23
C PRO A 68 4.40 13.39 -16.76
N SER A 69 3.59 12.85 -17.68
CA SER A 69 2.45 13.57 -18.27
C SER A 69 1.32 13.85 -17.30
N VAL A 70 1.27 13.18 -16.15
CA VAL A 70 0.17 13.28 -15.20
C VAL A 70 0.38 14.44 -14.23
N ASP A 71 1.60 14.63 -13.75
CA ASP A 71 1.90 15.59 -12.68
C ASP A 71 2.51 16.89 -13.20
N GLY A 72 2.95 16.92 -14.47
CA GLY A 72 3.67 18.07 -15.06
C GLY A 72 4.96 18.45 -14.31
N ALA A 73 5.34 17.65 -13.31
CA ALA A 73 6.46 17.87 -12.44
C ALA A 73 7.78 17.49 -13.13
N LYS A 74 8.87 18.12 -12.70
CA LYS A 74 10.22 17.69 -13.10
C LYS A 74 10.57 16.38 -12.39
N GLY A 75 10.27 15.27 -13.05
CA GLY A 75 10.59 13.92 -12.59
C GLY A 75 9.37 13.00 -12.55
N SER A 76 9.65 11.73 -12.27
CA SER A 76 8.64 10.70 -12.09
C SER A 76 8.64 10.26 -10.63
N PRO A 77 7.77 10.82 -9.78
CA PRO A 77 7.69 10.41 -8.39
C PRO A 77 7.21 8.95 -8.28
N GLU A 78 7.73 8.22 -7.28
CA GLU A 78 7.30 6.85 -7.00
C GLU A 78 5.80 6.83 -6.64
N VAL A 79 5.08 5.81 -7.12
CA VAL A 79 3.66 5.62 -6.78
C VAL A 79 3.55 5.24 -5.32
N VAL A 80 2.96 6.13 -4.53
CA VAL A 80 2.57 5.88 -3.14
C VAL A 80 1.06 5.92 -3.03
N LEU A 81 0.43 4.79 -2.71
CA LEU A 81 -1.01 4.65 -2.53
C LEU A 81 -1.37 4.84 -1.06
N ARG A 82 -2.55 5.40 -0.78
CA ARG A 82 -3.14 5.44 0.56
C ARG A 82 -4.32 4.51 0.65
N LEU A 83 -4.21 3.55 1.55
CA LEU A 83 -5.21 2.53 1.83
C LEU A 83 -5.72 2.71 3.25
N GLN A 84 -6.99 2.42 3.48
CA GLN A 84 -7.60 2.40 4.81
C GLN A 84 -8.27 1.06 5.05
N GLY A 85 -8.16 0.57 6.29
CA GLY A 85 -8.83 -0.65 6.70
C GLY A 85 -8.67 -0.93 8.19
N VAL A 86 -9.42 -1.92 8.66
CA VAL A 86 -9.34 -2.43 10.02
C VAL A 86 -8.27 -3.51 10.06
N ILE A 87 -7.36 -3.47 11.04
CA ILE A 87 -6.34 -4.51 11.20
C ILE A 87 -7.03 -5.83 11.53
N GLU A 88 -6.86 -6.84 10.68
CA GLU A 88 -7.26 -8.22 11.00
C GLU A 88 -6.11 -8.95 11.71
N ASP A 89 -4.89 -8.71 11.24
CA ASP A 89 -3.68 -9.32 11.76
C ASP A 89 -2.46 -8.42 11.50
N ALA A 90 -1.50 -8.44 12.43
CA ALA A 90 -0.32 -7.59 12.35
C ALA A 90 0.90 -8.27 12.96
N ASN A 91 1.98 -8.28 12.19
CA ASN A 91 3.33 -8.56 12.65
C ASN A 91 4.25 -7.39 12.27
N MET A 92 4.25 -6.37 13.13
CA MET A 92 5.04 -5.14 12.96
C MET A 92 6.27 -5.11 13.87
N GLY A 93 6.65 -6.26 14.46
CA GLY A 93 7.84 -6.38 15.27
C GLY A 93 9.10 -6.05 14.48
N LEU A 94 10.18 -5.66 15.16
CA LEU A 94 11.45 -5.32 14.53
C LEU A 94 12.00 -6.46 13.65
N TYR A 95 11.72 -7.70 14.04
CA TYR A 95 12.16 -8.90 13.35
C TYR A 95 11.09 -9.53 12.46
N GLY A 96 9.92 -8.88 12.31
CA GLY A 96 8.80 -9.46 11.57
C GLY A 96 8.48 -10.87 12.07
N ASP A 97 8.30 -11.81 11.15
CA ASP A 97 8.02 -13.23 11.41
C ASP A 97 9.28 -14.11 11.52
N TRP A 98 10.44 -13.53 11.87
CA TRP A 98 11.64 -14.30 12.10
C TRP A 98 11.49 -15.29 13.26
N ASP A 99 11.72 -16.58 12.96
CA ASP A 99 11.69 -17.69 13.91
C ASP A 99 13.03 -17.94 14.63
N GLN A 100 13.96 -16.98 14.57
CA GLN A 100 15.31 -17.07 15.14
C GLN A 100 16.24 -18.06 14.44
N THR A 101 15.87 -18.62 13.29
CA THR A 101 16.76 -19.45 12.47
C THR A 101 17.46 -18.63 11.39
N GLU A 102 18.72 -18.95 11.10
CA GLU A 102 19.50 -18.25 10.06
C GLU A 102 18.85 -18.40 8.67
N THR A 103 18.30 -19.58 8.38
CA THR A 103 17.62 -19.89 7.11
C THR A 103 16.40 -19.00 6.84
N ASN A 104 15.65 -18.65 7.88
CA ASN A 104 14.44 -17.83 7.76
C ASN A 104 14.67 -16.35 8.09
N ALA A 105 15.81 -15.97 8.66
CA ALA A 105 16.19 -14.57 8.86
C ALA A 105 16.08 -13.76 7.57
N LYS A 106 16.45 -14.36 6.44
CA LYS A 106 16.38 -13.74 5.12
C LYS A 106 14.98 -13.56 4.53
N LYS A 107 14.02 -14.31 5.06
CA LYS A 107 12.62 -14.31 4.64
C LYS A 107 11.74 -13.56 5.64
N ALA A 108 12.32 -13.10 6.74
CA ALA A 108 11.60 -12.42 7.79
C ALA A 108 10.97 -11.13 7.25
N MET A 109 9.67 -11.00 7.39
CA MET A 109 8.88 -9.92 6.86
C MET A 109 7.97 -9.33 7.93
N GLN A 110 7.89 -8.00 7.96
CA GLN A 110 6.79 -7.32 8.62
C GLN A 110 5.53 -7.51 7.79
N ARG A 111 4.42 -7.83 8.43
CA ARG A 111 3.14 -8.10 7.77
C ARG A 111 2.03 -7.29 8.42
N LEU A 112 1.15 -6.75 7.60
CA LEU A 112 -0.09 -6.10 8.03
C LEU A 112 -1.21 -6.59 7.13
N VAL A 113 -2.28 -7.13 7.72
CA VAL A 113 -3.48 -7.58 7.00
C VAL A 113 -4.61 -6.64 7.36
N LEU A 114 -5.15 -5.99 6.33
CA LEU A 114 -6.30 -5.10 6.45
C LEU A 114 -7.56 -5.82 5.99
N GLY A 115 -8.64 -5.59 6.74
CA GLY A 115 -9.97 -6.04 6.45
C GLY A 115 -10.96 -4.89 6.34
N SER A 116 -12.17 -5.24 5.89
CA SER A 116 -13.26 -4.26 5.77
C SER A 116 -13.87 -3.85 7.10
N GLY A 117 -13.67 -4.62 8.18
CA GLY A 117 -14.37 -4.43 9.46
C GLY A 117 -15.90 -4.47 9.33
N GLY A 118 -16.45 -4.99 8.22
CA GLY A 118 -17.88 -4.94 7.89
C GLY A 118 -18.27 -3.83 6.91
N CYS A 119 -17.42 -2.84 6.63
CA CYS A 119 -17.68 -1.76 5.69
C CYS A 119 -17.13 -2.09 4.28
N ARG A 120 -17.82 -3.00 3.58
CA ARG A 120 -17.39 -3.45 2.24
C ARG A 120 -17.38 -2.32 1.20
N GLU A 121 -18.27 -1.34 1.33
CA GLU A 121 -18.39 -0.23 0.38
C GLU A 121 -17.14 0.66 0.36
N ALA A 122 -16.51 0.88 1.51
CA ALA A 122 -15.25 1.60 1.62
C ALA A 122 -14.05 0.75 1.20
N PHE A 123 -14.07 -0.55 1.48
CA PHE A 123 -12.90 -1.42 1.31
C PHE A 123 -12.78 -2.04 -0.09
N ALA A 124 -13.88 -2.46 -0.71
CA ALA A 124 -13.87 -3.15 -2.00
C ALA A 124 -13.26 -2.32 -3.15
N PRO A 125 -13.50 -1.00 -3.28
CA PRO A 125 -12.85 -0.19 -4.30
C PRO A 125 -11.32 -0.18 -4.19
N GLN A 126 -10.80 -0.27 -2.95
CA GLN A 126 -9.37 -0.32 -2.69
C GLN A 126 -8.77 -1.65 -3.13
N LEU A 127 -9.43 -2.77 -2.83
CA LEU A 127 -9.01 -4.09 -3.33
C LEU A 127 -8.99 -4.13 -4.86
N LYS A 128 -10.06 -3.61 -5.49
CA LYS A 128 -10.12 -3.52 -6.95
C LYS A 128 -8.95 -2.70 -7.52
N ALA A 129 -8.69 -1.52 -6.95
CA ALA A 129 -7.58 -0.67 -7.39
C ALA A 129 -6.21 -1.37 -7.25
N LEU A 130 -5.99 -2.13 -6.17
CA LEU A 130 -4.78 -2.93 -6.01
C LEU A 130 -4.67 -4.01 -7.08
N ASP A 131 -5.75 -4.74 -7.36
CA ASP A 131 -5.78 -5.78 -8.39
C ASP A 131 -5.55 -5.22 -9.80
N ASP A 132 -6.18 -4.08 -10.13
CA ASP A 132 -5.98 -3.40 -11.41
C ASP A 132 -4.51 -2.95 -11.57
N ILE A 133 -3.90 -2.42 -10.50
CA ILE A 133 -2.48 -2.05 -10.49
C ILE A 133 -1.58 -3.29 -10.66
N ARG A 134 -1.88 -4.40 -9.98
CA ARG A 134 -1.14 -5.66 -10.15
C ARG A 134 -1.19 -6.12 -11.59
N GLN A 135 -2.37 -6.13 -12.19
CA GLN A 135 -2.55 -6.54 -13.58
C GLN A 135 -1.78 -5.62 -14.53
N THR A 136 -1.87 -4.29 -14.32
CA THR A 136 -1.18 -3.29 -15.13
C THR A 136 0.34 -3.46 -15.07
N VAL A 137 0.90 -3.59 -13.86
CA VAL A 137 2.35 -3.80 -13.66
C VAL A 137 2.80 -5.13 -14.27
N ASN A 138 2.00 -6.19 -14.16
CA ASN A 138 2.32 -7.48 -14.79
C ASN A 138 2.29 -7.43 -16.32
N VAL A 139 1.45 -6.59 -16.92
CA VAL A 139 1.43 -6.34 -18.37
C VAL A 139 2.68 -5.54 -18.79
N ASP A 140 3.01 -4.47 -18.06
CA ASP A 140 4.14 -3.58 -18.38
C ASP A 140 5.50 -4.25 -18.16
N THR A 141 5.59 -5.14 -17.16
CA THR A 141 6.80 -5.96 -16.92
C THR A 141 6.90 -7.17 -17.84
N GLY A 142 5.98 -7.33 -18.81
CA GLY A 142 5.83 -8.46 -19.73
C GLY A 142 7.17 -9.08 -20.10
N ALA A 143 7.52 -10.16 -19.40
CA ALA A 143 8.84 -10.77 -19.30
C ALA A 143 9.78 -10.43 -20.48
N SER A 144 10.56 -9.35 -20.33
CA SER A 144 11.63 -9.01 -21.27
C SER A 144 12.91 -9.77 -20.91
N VAL A 145 13.50 -10.36 -21.94
CA VAL A 145 14.67 -11.23 -21.94
C VAL A 145 15.90 -10.47 -21.41
N VAL A 146 16.47 -10.98 -20.32
CA VAL A 146 17.88 -10.76 -19.97
C VAL A 146 18.63 -11.85 -20.72
N THR A 147 19.55 -11.47 -21.60
CA THR A 147 20.38 -12.41 -22.35
C THR A 147 21.56 -12.88 -21.49
N GLU A 148 22.12 -14.05 -21.81
CA GLU A 148 23.25 -14.68 -21.10
C GLU A 148 24.49 -13.78 -20.96
N ASP A 149 24.59 -12.71 -21.76
CA ASP A 149 25.67 -11.72 -21.72
C ASP A 149 25.65 -10.79 -20.49
N GLU A 150 24.55 -10.72 -19.72
CA GLU A 150 24.36 -9.72 -18.67
C GLU A 150 24.81 -10.16 -17.25
N ASP A 151 25.09 -11.45 -17.03
CA ASP A 151 25.88 -11.95 -15.88
C ASP A 151 26.59 -13.28 -16.18
N PRO A 152 27.65 -13.28 -16.99
CA PRO A 152 28.42 -14.48 -17.30
C PRO A 152 29.31 -14.96 -16.13
N SER A 153 29.28 -14.30 -14.96
CA SER A 153 30.28 -14.48 -13.90
C SER A 153 29.75 -15.09 -12.59
N GLY A 154 28.44 -14.98 -12.31
CA GLY A 154 27.83 -15.50 -11.08
C GLY A 154 28.35 -14.85 -9.79
N LEU A 155 29.07 -13.73 -9.89
CA LEU A 155 29.75 -13.10 -8.75
C LEU A 155 28.85 -12.16 -7.93
N LEU A 156 27.63 -11.86 -8.38
CA LEU A 156 26.65 -11.11 -7.59
C LEU A 156 26.04 -11.93 -6.43
N ASP A 157 26.21 -13.26 -6.45
CA ASP A 157 25.63 -14.21 -5.49
C ASP A 157 26.42 -14.30 -4.16
N THR A 158 27.61 -13.67 -4.08
CA THR A 158 28.53 -13.78 -2.93
C THR A 158 28.50 -12.59 -1.97
N VAL A 159 27.58 -11.63 -2.18
CA VAL A 159 27.48 -10.40 -1.37
C VAL A 159 26.09 -10.13 -0.77
N ALA A 160 25.21 -11.14 -0.76
CA ALA A 160 23.97 -11.12 0.03
C ALA A 160 24.24 -11.11 1.56
N ASP A 161 25.49 -11.32 1.95
CA ASP A 161 25.89 -11.87 3.24
C ASP A 161 25.95 -10.87 4.40
N LYS A 162 25.47 -9.63 4.25
CA LYS A 162 25.59 -8.63 5.34
C LYS A 162 24.35 -7.76 5.54
N TRP A 163 23.18 -8.40 5.49
CA TRP A 163 21.86 -7.95 5.95
C TRP A 163 21.82 -6.59 6.64
N ARG A 164 21.15 -5.62 6.02
CA ARG A 164 20.81 -4.32 6.62
C ARG A 164 19.32 -4.11 6.48
N ILE A 165 18.65 -3.71 7.55
CA ILE A 165 17.28 -3.16 7.47
C ILE A 165 17.39 -1.86 6.65
N THR A 166 17.05 -1.92 5.36
CA THR A 166 17.14 -0.75 4.46
C THR A 166 15.99 0.22 4.67
N THR A 167 14.84 -0.28 5.10
CA THR A 167 13.64 0.52 5.35
C THR A 167 12.88 0.03 6.57
N ARG A 168 12.40 0.97 7.40
CA ARG A 168 11.50 0.68 8.52
C ARG A 168 10.14 1.28 8.25
N THR A 169 9.08 0.51 8.47
CA THR A 169 7.72 1.03 8.43
C THR A 169 7.55 2.04 9.56
N LYS A 170 7.26 3.29 9.23
CA LYS A 170 6.97 4.32 10.24
C LYS A 170 5.56 4.07 10.77
N CYS A 171 5.40 3.99 12.09
CA CYS A 171 4.10 3.86 12.71
C CYS A 171 3.78 5.16 13.46
N GLY A 172 2.53 5.59 13.38
CA GLY A 172 2.06 6.78 14.07
C GLY A 172 0.61 6.66 14.50
N TYR A 173 0.15 7.65 15.26
CA TYR A 173 -1.26 7.84 15.57
C TYR A 173 -1.60 9.32 15.47
N GLU A 174 -2.86 9.59 15.24
CA GLU A 174 -3.36 10.96 15.17
C GLU A 174 -3.67 11.48 16.58
N ASN A 175 -3.01 12.55 17.00
CA ASN A 175 -3.24 13.20 18.29
C ASN A 175 -4.01 14.52 18.13
N GLY A 176 -5.22 14.45 17.57
CA GLY A 176 -6.07 15.63 17.40
C GLY A 176 -5.43 16.72 16.53
N GLU A 177 -5.25 17.93 17.08
CA GLU A 177 -4.70 19.08 16.36
C GLU A 177 -3.18 19.04 16.19
N ASP A 178 -2.47 18.26 17.00
CA ASP A 178 -1.00 18.23 17.05
C ASP A 178 -0.36 17.37 15.93
N GLY A 179 -1.18 16.81 15.03
CA GLY A 179 -0.74 16.04 13.88
C GLY A 179 -0.49 14.56 14.18
N ILE A 180 0.47 13.98 13.45
CA ILE A 180 0.81 12.55 13.55
C ILE A 180 1.99 12.40 14.51
N GLU A 181 1.75 11.72 15.64
CA GLU A 181 2.80 11.37 16.59
C GLU A 181 3.33 9.96 16.32
N SER A 182 4.60 9.73 16.65
CA SER A 182 5.23 8.41 16.49
C SER A 182 4.60 7.38 17.43
N LEU A 183 4.28 6.22 16.88
CA LEU A 183 3.73 5.07 17.61
C LEU A 183 4.71 3.90 17.52
N ASN A 184 4.84 3.10 18.57
CA ASN A 184 5.51 1.81 18.45
C ASN A 184 4.63 0.88 17.59
N GLY A 185 5.17 0.28 16.52
CA GLY A 185 4.41 -0.64 15.67
C GLY A 185 3.79 -1.82 16.44
N LEU A 186 4.41 -2.23 17.56
CA LEU A 186 3.87 -3.24 18.48
C LEU A 186 2.66 -2.76 19.30
N SER A 187 2.25 -1.50 19.19
CA SER A 187 1.03 -0.96 19.82
C SER A 187 -0.20 -1.02 18.92
N LEU A 188 -0.02 -1.37 17.63
CA LEU A 188 -1.12 -1.65 16.72
C LEU A 188 -1.77 -2.99 17.09
N ARG A 189 -3.09 -3.07 17.04
CA ARG A 189 -3.86 -4.25 17.45
C ARG A 189 -4.90 -4.62 16.38
N PRO A 190 -5.24 -5.92 16.25
CA PRO A 190 -6.44 -6.31 15.54
C PRO A 190 -7.66 -5.52 16.03
N GLY A 191 -8.49 -5.05 15.09
CA GLY A 191 -9.61 -4.14 15.34
C GLY A 191 -9.28 -2.66 15.17
N ASP A 192 -8.02 -2.24 15.24
CA ASP A 192 -7.66 -0.83 15.01
C ASP A 192 -7.93 -0.42 13.56
N MET A 193 -8.43 0.81 13.36
CA MET A 193 -8.54 1.43 12.04
C MET A 193 -7.26 2.16 11.70
N VAL A 194 -6.70 1.89 10.52
CA VAL A 194 -5.44 2.51 10.07
C VAL A 194 -5.55 3.11 8.68
N ASP A 195 -4.74 4.15 8.44
CA ASP A 195 -4.35 4.61 7.12
C ASP A 195 -2.92 4.14 6.83
N VAL A 196 -2.72 3.49 5.69
CA VAL A 196 -1.45 2.91 5.28
C VAL A 196 -1.01 3.53 3.97
N SER A 197 0.17 4.14 3.98
CA SER A 197 0.87 4.55 2.77
C SER A 197 1.73 3.40 2.27
N VAL A 198 1.47 2.89 1.06
CA VAL A 198 2.21 1.77 0.45
C VAL A 198 2.87 2.21 -0.85
N THR A 199 4.09 1.72 -1.11
CA THR A 199 4.69 1.77 -2.46
C THR A 199 4.38 0.49 -3.22
N VAL A 200 4.34 0.58 -4.54
CA VAL A 200 4.16 -0.58 -5.42
C VAL A 200 5.52 -1.04 -5.92
N VAL A 201 5.84 -2.32 -5.72
CA VAL A 201 7.11 -2.93 -6.13
C VAL A 201 6.83 -4.20 -6.90
N GLY A 202 7.38 -4.33 -8.10
CA GLY A 202 7.44 -5.60 -8.82
C GLY A 202 8.65 -6.40 -8.36
N VAL A 203 8.47 -7.69 -8.06
CA VAL A 203 9.54 -8.63 -7.71
C VAL A 203 9.64 -9.68 -8.80
N ILE A 204 10.76 -9.73 -9.50
CA ILE A 204 10.98 -10.67 -10.59
C ILE A 204 11.52 -11.98 -10.00
N VAL A 205 10.78 -13.06 -10.21
CA VAL A 205 11.12 -14.41 -9.75
C VAL A 205 11.38 -15.30 -10.97
N ASP A 206 12.51 -15.99 -10.95
CA ASP A 206 12.84 -17.02 -11.94
C ASP A 206 12.12 -18.32 -11.55
N GLY A 207 11.29 -18.86 -12.44
CA GLY A 207 10.59 -20.13 -12.24
C GLY A 207 10.84 -21.11 -13.39
N GLN A 208 10.37 -22.35 -13.25
CA GLN A 208 10.51 -23.38 -14.29
C GLN A 208 9.85 -23.01 -15.64
N GLY A 209 8.90 -22.08 -15.63
CA GLY A 209 8.22 -21.55 -16.82
C GLY A 209 8.71 -20.19 -17.31
N GLY A 210 9.90 -19.75 -16.88
CA GLY A 210 10.45 -18.43 -17.18
C GLY A 210 10.28 -17.44 -16.04
N LYS A 211 10.49 -16.16 -16.35
CA LYS A 211 10.40 -15.07 -15.38
C LYS A 211 8.94 -14.69 -15.12
N ARG A 212 8.61 -14.49 -13.84
CA ARG A 212 7.32 -13.99 -13.38
C ARG A 212 7.56 -12.72 -12.56
N CYS A 213 6.73 -11.70 -12.74
CA CYS A 213 6.68 -10.56 -11.83
C CYS A 213 5.61 -10.80 -10.76
N ASP A 214 5.99 -10.67 -9.49
CA ASP A 214 5.09 -10.63 -8.35
C ASP A 214 5.00 -9.21 -7.81
N VAL A 215 3.81 -8.64 -7.81
CA VAL A 215 3.58 -7.27 -7.34
C VAL A 215 3.31 -7.27 -5.84
N VAL A 216 4.18 -6.59 -5.11
CA VAL A 216 4.16 -6.43 -3.65
C VAL A 216 3.85 -4.97 -3.30
N PHE A 217 2.98 -4.79 -2.30
CA PHE A 217 2.69 -3.48 -1.73
C PHE A 217 3.46 -3.33 -0.42
N GLU A 218 4.50 -2.49 -0.42
CA GLU A 218 5.36 -2.31 0.74
C GLU A 218 4.87 -1.14 1.61
N PRO A 219 4.46 -1.38 2.86
CA PRO A 219 4.04 -0.30 3.74
C PRO A 219 5.23 0.61 4.06
N LYS A 220 5.07 1.91 3.85
CA LYS A 220 6.03 2.95 4.25
C LYS A 220 5.62 3.60 5.55
N THR A 221 4.33 3.85 5.73
CA THR A 221 3.79 4.49 6.93
C THR A 221 2.43 3.90 7.28
N VAL A 222 2.20 3.62 8.56
CA VAL A 222 0.94 3.14 9.12
C VAL A 222 0.52 4.13 10.20
N VAL A 223 -0.63 4.78 10.03
CA VAL A 223 -1.19 5.73 10.99
C VAL A 223 -2.46 5.16 11.57
N ARG A 224 -2.52 4.96 12.90
CA ARG A 224 -3.75 4.58 13.58
C ARG A 224 -4.70 5.76 13.64
N LEU A 225 -5.88 5.60 13.03
CA LEU A 225 -6.96 6.58 12.98
C LEU A 225 -7.93 6.41 14.15
N ALA A 226 -8.25 5.16 14.50
CA ALA A 226 -9.13 4.83 15.61
C ALA A 226 -8.68 3.52 16.27
N SER A 227 -8.87 3.42 17.59
CA SER A 227 -8.67 2.15 18.31
C SER A 227 -9.81 1.18 18.02
N GLY A 228 -9.59 -0.12 18.23
CA GLY A 228 -10.64 -1.12 18.04
C GLY A 228 -11.97 -0.83 18.77
N ALA A 229 -11.92 -0.27 19.98
CA ALA A 229 -13.12 0.15 20.71
C ALA A 229 -13.87 1.28 19.99
N ALA A 230 -13.15 2.32 19.54
CA ALA A 230 -13.75 3.43 18.80
C ALA A 230 -14.28 2.99 17.42
N VAL A 231 -13.64 2.01 16.78
CA VAL A 231 -14.17 1.37 15.57
C VAL A 231 -15.50 0.69 15.87
N GLN A 232 -15.57 -0.14 16.90
CA GLN A 232 -16.82 -0.81 17.28
C GLN A 232 -17.95 0.20 17.55
N ASP A 233 -17.68 1.24 18.34
CA ASP A 233 -18.66 2.29 18.65
C ASP A 233 -19.19 2.98 17.37
N ALA A 234 -18.31 3.30 16.43
CA ALA A 234 -18.67 3.94 15.17
C ALA A 234 -19.56 3.04 14.30
N PHE A 235 -19.27 1.74 14.23
CA PHE A 235 -20.07 0.78 13.48
C PHE A 235 -21.44 0.54 14.12
N GLU A 236 -21.52 0.45 15.45
CA GLU A 236 -22.79 0.34 16.18
C GLU A 236 -23.65 1.60 16.03
N ALA A 237 -23.04 2.79 16.05
CA ALA A 237 -23.74 4.05 15.79
C ALA A 237 -24.34 4.07 14.37
N ALA A 238 -23.54 3.78 13.34
CA ALA A 238 -24.02 3.73 11.96
C ALA A 238 -25.12 2.69 11.74
N SER A 239 -25.02 1.52 12.40
CA SER A 239 -26.04 0.47 12.33
C SER A 239 -27.37 0.92 12.94
N ARG A 240 -27.34 1.68 14.05
CA ARG A 240 -28.55 2.25 14.67
C ARG A 240 -29.18 3.32 13.79
N GLU A 241 -28.39 4.22 13.19
CA GLU A 241 -28.88 5.24 12.26
C GLU A 241 -29.56 4.61 11.04
N ALA A 242 -28.96 3.56 10.46
CA ALA A 242 -29.53 2.82 9.34
C ALA A 242 -30.83 2.10 9.69
N ALA A 243 -31.02 1.68 10.95
CA ALA A 243 -32.26 1.06 11.42
C ALA A 243 -33.39 2.08 11.60
N ILE A 244 -33.08 3.31 12.03
CA ILE A 244 -34.07 4.39 12.19
C ILE A 244 -34.56 4.93 10.83
N ALA A 245 -33.71 4.87 9.80
CA ALA A 245 -34.05 5.35 8.46
C ALA A 245 -34.97 4.41 7.65
N ARG A 246 -35.31 3.21 8.16
CA ARG A 246 -36.16 2.21 7.50
C ARG A 246 -37.56 2.22 8.08
#